data_AF-A0A3D5UT14-F1
#
_entry.id   AF-A0A3D5UT14-F1
#
_cell.length_a   1.000
_cell.length_b   1.000
_cell.length_c   1.000
_cell.angle_alpha   90.00
_cell.angle_beta   90.00
_cell.angle_gamma   90.00
#
_symmetry.space_group_name_H-M   'P 1'
#
loop_
_entity.id
_entity.type
_entity.pdbx_description
1 polymer ?
#
loop_
_entity_poly.entity_id
_entity_poly.type
_entity_poly.pdbx_seq_one_letter_code
_entity_poly.pdbx_strand_id
1 'polypeptide(L)'
;RDYYCQSRRGNRLFELGLSEVGLALCAASSKSDQAAIERVHAEHGADGFLAAWLRHRGVDWAADLIPRLTNLVPGPPSGPEDEPAIGISSQAGPQDEFSIDGEFSQEEIDL
;
A
#
# COMPACT_ATOMS: atom_id res chain seq x y z
N ARG A 1 6.26 -19.02 -0.07
CA ARG A 1 6.12 -18.77 1.39
C ARG A 1 4.70 -19.21 1.66
N ASP A 2 4.52 -20.27 2.42
CA ASP A 2 3.18 -20.81 2.63
C ASP A 2 2.45 -19.95 3.66
N TYR A 3 1.28 -19.40 3.30
CA TYR A 3 0.45 -18.57 4.17
C TYR A 3 -0.75 -19.36 4.68
N TYR A 4 -1.09 -19.16 5.95
CA TYR A 4 -2.21 -19.81 6.59
C TYR A 4 -3.39 -18.85 6.73
N CYS A 5 -4.60 -19.35 6.43
CA CYS A 5 -5.85 -18.67 6.75
C CYS A 5 -6.58 -19.52 7.80
N GLN A 6 -6.67 -18.99 9.02
CA GLN A 6 -7.46 -19.60 10.08
C GLN A 6 -8.91 -19.13 10.03
N SER A 7 -9.84 -20.06 10.16
CA SER A 7 -11.27 -19.80 10.33
C SER A 7 -11.88 -20.77 11.33
N ARG A 8 -13.10 -20.52 11.81
CA ARG A 8 -13.85 -21.48 12.65
C ARG A 8 -14.08 -22.83 11.96
N ARG A 9 -13.96 -22.88 10.62
CA ARG A 9 -14.13 -24.10 9.81
C ARG A 9 -12.81 -24.83 9.57
N GLY A 10 -11.71 -24.39 10.19
CA GLY A 10 -10.38 -24.97 10.07
C GLY A 10 -9.35 -24.02 9.46
N ASN A 11 -8.12 -24.52 9.34
CA ASN A 11 -6.96 -23.81 8.80
C ASN A 11 -6.66 -24.26 7.36
N ARG A 12 -6.51 -23.32 6.43
CA ARG A 12 -6.17 -23.58 5.02
C ARG A 12 -4.82 -22.99 4.69
N LEU A 13 -3.92 -23.83 4.19
CA LEU A 13 -2.64 -23.39 3.65
C LEU A 13 -2.81 -22.99 2.19
N PHE A 14 -2.26 -21.84 1.80
CA PHE A 14 -2.23 -21.37 0.43
C PHE A 14 -0.91 -20.63 0.15
N GLU A 15 -0.42 -20.77 -1.08
CA GLU A 15 0.68 -19.97 -1.58
C GLU A 15 0.08 -18.72 -2.26
N LEU A 16 0.49 -17.53 -1.82
CA LEU A 16 0.02 -16.28 -2.41
C LEU A 16 0.52 -16.09 -3.85
N GLY A 17 1.54 -16.84 -4.27
CA GLY A 17 2.13 -16.72 -5.61
C GLY A 17 2.73 -15.34 -5.89
N LEU A 18 3.08 -14.58 -4.85
CA LEU A 18 3.66 -13.25 -5.00
C LEU A 18 5.11 -13.34 -5.48
N SER A 19 5.40 -12.64 -6.57
CA SER A 19 6.76 -12.42 -7.05
C SER A 19 7.52 -11.47 -6.11
N GLU A 20 8.83 -11.32 -6.32
CA GLU A 20 9.68 -10.40 -5.55
C GLU A 20 9.14 -8.96 -5.51
N VAL A 21 8.56 -8.50 -6.63
CA VAL A 21 7.91 -7.19 -6.73
C VAL A 21 6.66 -7.13 -5.84
N GLY A 22 5.83 -8.17 -5.87
CA GLY A 22 4.65 -8.26 -5.02
C GLY A 22 5.02 -8.26 -3.54
N LEU A 23 6.06 -8.99 -3.15
CA LEU A 23 6.56 -9.00 -1.78
C LEU A 23 7.17 -7.66 -1.35
N ALA A 24 7.86 -6.95 -2.25
CA ALA A 24 8.40 -5.62 -1.95
C ALA A 24 7.31 -4.60 -1.58
N LEU A 25 6.09 -4.79 -2.10
CA LEU A 25 4.94 -3.91 -1.85
C LEU A 25 4.07 -4.42 -0.70
N CYS A 26 3.69 -5.70 -0.72
CA CYS A 26 2.72 -6.26 0.23
C CYS A 26 3.33 -6.60 1.59
N ALA A 27 4.64 -6.87 1.66
CA ALA A 27 5.31 -7.18 2.93
C ALA A 27 5.87 -5.91 3.63
N ALA A 28 5.33 -4.73 3.33
CA ALA A 28 5.78 -3.46 3.87
C ALA A 28 4.80 -2.94 4.95
N SER A 29 4.60 -3.72 6.02
CA SER A 29 3.61 -3.44 7.06
C SER A 29 4.22 -3.15 8.45
N SER A 30 5.53 -3.32 8.62
CA SER A 30 6.18 -3.05 9.91
C SER A 30 6.37 -1.56 10.16
N LYS A 31 6.61 -1.18 11.42
CA LYS A 31 6.97 0.21 11.78
C LYS A 31 8.24 0.69 11.08
N SER A 32 9.20 -0.21 10.88
CA SER A 32 10.43 0.07 10.12
C SER A 32 10.12 0.31 8.65
N ASP A 33 9.18 -0.44 8.07
CA ASP A 33 8.74 -0.22 6.69
C ASP A 33 8.03 1.13 6.55
N GLN A 34 7.15 1.50 7.49
CA GLN A 34 6.48 2.79 7.49
C GLN A 34 7.48 3.96 7.52
N ALA A 35 8.48 3.89 8.40
CA ALA A 35 9.55 4.90 8.45
C ALA A 35 10.38 4.96 7.16
N ALA A 36 10.65 3.81 6.53
CA ALA A 36 11.34 3.75 5.25
C ALA A 36 10.49 4.35 4.12
N ILE A 37 9.17 4.09 4.11
CA ILE A 37 8.22 4.67 3.15
C ILE A 37 8.21 6.19 3.29
N GLU A 38 8.06 6.73 4.50
CA GLU A 38 8.09 8.17 4.75
C GLU A 38 9.39 8.81 4.27
N ARG A 39 10.53 8.20 4.59
CA ARG A 39 11.85 8.68 4.15
C ARG A 39 11.98 8.70 2.63
N VAL A 40 11.67 7.59 1.97
CA VAL A 40 11.76 7.46 0.51
C VAL A 40 10.78 8.44 -0.18
N HIS A 41 9.59 8.61 0.37
CA HIS A 41 8.61 9.55 -0.14
C HIS A 41 9.07 11.00 0.01
N ALA A 42 9.65 11.37 1.15
CA ALA A 42 10.19 12.70 1.37
C ALA A 42 11.39 13.03 0.44
N GLU A 43 12.25 12.03 0.16
CA GLU A 43 13.43 12.20 -0.70
C GLU A 43 13.06 12.28 -2.20
N HIS A 44 12.10 11.49 -2.66
CA HIS A 44 11.83 11.30 -4.10
C HIS A 44 10.48 11.84 -4.58
N GLY A 45 9.60 12.26 -3.67
CA GLY A 45 8.24 12.69 -3.99
C GLY A 45 7.36 11.55 -4.54
N ALA A 46 6.14 11.89 -4.95
CA ALA A 46 5.16 10.91 -5.44
C ALA A 46 5.59 10.24 -6.75
N ASP A 47 6.12 11.01 -7.71
CA ASP A 47 6.49 10.50 -9.04
C ASP A 47 7.69 9.55 -9.01
N GLY A 48 8.64 9.80 -8.09
CA GLY A 48 9.86 8.99 -7.94
C GLY A 48 9.74 7.85 -6.93
N PHE A 49 8.67 7.84 -6.12
CA PHE A 49 8.52 6.93 -4.98
C PHE A 49 8.67 5.47 -5.37
N LEU A 50 7.88 4.99 -6.35
CA LEU A 50 7.82 3.56 -6.67
C LEU A 50 9.18 3.02 -7.11
N ALA A 51 9.90 3.76 -7.97
CA ALA A 51 11.21 3.35 -8.44
C ALA A 51 12.25 3.35 -7.30
N ALA A 52 12.23 4.36 -6.44
CA ALA A 52 13.12 4.43 -5.29
C ALA A 52 12.81 3.34 -4.24
N TRP A 53 11.52 3.04 -4.02
CA TRP A 53 11.08 1.99 -3.11
C TRP A 53 11.53 0.60 -3.56
N LEU A 54 11.39 0.27 -4.85
CA LEU A 54 11.85 -1.01 -5.38
C LEU A 54 13.37 -1.19 -5.26
N ARG A 55 14.16 -0.13 -5.50
CA ARG A 55 15.61 -0.15 -5.26
C ARG A 55 15.95 -0.32 -3.78
N HIS A 56 15.23 0.36 -2.90
CA HIS A 56 15.39 0.18 -1.45
C HIS A 56 15.13 -1.26 -1.00
N ARG A 57 14.18 -1.95 -1.65
CA ARG A 57 13.84 -3.37 -1.40
C ARG A 57 14.72 -4.36 -2.16
N GLY A 58 15.73 -3.91 -2.91
CA GLY A 58 16.66 -4.74 -3.66
C GLY A 58 16.10 -5.33 -4.97
N VAL A 59 15.02 -4.75 -5.50
CA VAL A 59 14.36 -5.17 -6.74
C VAL A 59 14.66 -4.18 -7.86
N ASP A 60 15.94 -3.90 -8.08
CA ASP A 60 16.42 -2.87 -9.02
C ASP A 60 15.96 -3.11 -10.45
N TRP A 61 15.92 -4.38 -10.88
CA TRP A 61 15.48 -4.76 -12.21
C TRP A 61 14.05 -4.28 -12.50
N ALA A 62 13.17 -4.33 -11.51
CA ALA A 62 11.78 -3.89 -11.66
C ALA A 62 11.69 -2.36 -11.69
N ALA A 63 12.55 -1.67 -10.94
CA ALA A 63 12.64 -0.22 -10.98
C ALA A 63 13.05 0.29 -12.38
N ASP A 64 13.92 -0.44 -13.07
CA ASP A 64 14.41 -0.07 -14.41
C ASP A 64 13.39 -0.35 -15.53
N LEU A 65 12.33 -1.12 -15.24
CA LEU A 65 11.20 -1.32 -16.15
C LEU A 65 10.20 -0.16 -16.12
N ILE A 66 10.09 0.56 -15.00
CA ILE A 66 9.09 1.63 -14.79
C ILE A 66 9.06 2.65 -15.94
N PRO A 67 10.20 3.20 -16.42
CA PRO A 67 10.19 4.19 -17.49
C PRO A 67 9.60 3.69 -18.81
N ARG A 68 9.50 2.38 -19.00
CA ARG A 68 8.95 1.76 -20.21
C ARG A 68 7.48 1.36 -20.07
N LEU A 69 6.87 1.59 -18.90
CA LEU A 69 5.46 1.28 -18.68
C LEU A 69 4.58 2.28 -19.42
N THR A 70 3.77 1.78 -20.36
CA THR A 70 2.84 2.60 -21.16
C THR A 70 1.52 2.89 -20.46
N ASN A 71 1.28 2.28 -19.30
CA ASN A 71 0.01 2.36 -18.56
C ASN A 71 0.11 3.26 -17.31
N LEU A 72 1.15 4.08 -17.20
CA LEU A 72 1.27 5.05 -16.12
C LEU A 72 0.34 6.22 -16.42
N VAL A 73 -0.62 6.47 -15.53
CA VAL A 73 -1.38 7.73 -15.55
C VAL A 73 -0.41 8.82 -15.10
N PRO A 74 -0.07 9.80 -15.96
CA PRO A 74 0.77 10.91 -15.53
C PRO A 74 0.11 11.61 -14.34
N GLY A 75 0.93 12.01 -13.36
CA GLY A 75 0.46 12.76 -12.20
C GLY A 75 -0.37 13.98 -12.64
N PRO A 76 -1.33 14.44 -11.81
CA PRO A 76 -2.12 15.62 -12.12
C PRO A 76 -1.15 16.77 -12.46
N PRO A 77 -1.42 17.54 -13.54
CA PRO A 77 -0.52 18.60 -13.95
C PRO A 77 -0.37 19.57 -12.79
N SER A 78 0.81 19.62 -12.19
CA SER A 78 1.18 20.62 -11.19
C SER A 78 1.39 21.96 -11.91
N GLY A 79 0.30 22.54 -12.40
CA GLY A 79 0.23 23.91 -12.92
C GLY A 79 -0.07 24.89 -11.78
N PRO A 80 0.51 26.09 -11.78
CA PRO A 80 0.29 27.08 -10.75
C PRO A 80 -0.96 27.93 -11.05
N GLU A 81 -2.17 27.37 -10.95
CA GLU A 81 -3.37 28.22 -10.95
C GLU A 81 -4.59 27.51 -10.35
N ASP A 82 -5.22 28.21 -9.40
CA ASP A 82 -6.54 28.05 -8.80
C ASP A 82 -7.55 27.21 -9.60
N GLU A 83 -8.17 26.21 -8.95
CA GLU A 83 -9.63 26.01 -8.99
C GLU A 83 -10.08 25.08 -7.82
N PRO A 84 -11.32 25.26 -7.34
CA PRO A 84 -11.66 25.16 -5.92
C PRO A 84 -11.98 23.74 -5.46
N ALA A 85 -11.98 23.58 -4.14
CA ALA A 85 -12.44 22.40 -3.42
C ALA A 85 -13.67 21.76 -4.08
N ILE A 86 -13.48 20.54 -4.61
CA ILE A 86 -14.59 19.62 -4.89
C ILE A 86 -15.22 19.35 -3.53
N GLY A 87 -16.30 20.07 -3.24
CA GLY A 87 -17.14 19.85 -2.07
C GLY A 87 -17.71 18.44 -2.15
N ILE A 88 -17.11 17.50 -1.43
CA ILE A 88 -17.79 16.28 -1.04
C ILE A 88 -18.84 16.67 0.01
N SER A 89 -20.03 17.04 -0.47
CA SER A 89 -21.21 17.18 0.38
C SER A 89 -21.50 15.83 1.00
N SER A 90 -21.06 15.66 2.25
CA SER A 90 -21.40 14.51 3.08
C SER A 90 -22.87 14.63 3.47
N GLN A 91 -23.75 14.04 2.66
CA GLN A 91 -25.13 13.78 3.07
C GLN A 91 -25.14 12.48 3.88
N ALA A 92 -25.12 12.65 5.21
CA ALA A 92 -25.35 11.59 6.16
C ALA A 92 -26.79 11.06 6.02
N GLY A 93 -26.92 9.83 5.52
CA GLY A 93 -28.08 8.94 5.68
C GLY A 93 -27.67 7.76 6.58
N PRO A 94 -28.63 7.04 7.20
CA PRO A 94 -28.45 6.43 8.51
C PRO A 94 -27.41 5.30 8.49
N GLN A 95 -26.58 5.32 9.53
CA GLN A 95 -25.57 4.32 9.83
C GLN A 95 -26.28 3.00 10.15
N ASP A 96 -26.27 2.04 9.22
CA ASP A 96 -26.42 0.65 9.61
C ASP A 96 -25.17 0.27 10.40
N GLU A 97 -25.44 0.12 11.69
CA GLU A 97 -24.57 -0.15 12.83
C GLU A 97 -23.61 -1.33 12.55
N PHE A 98 -22.39 -1.02 12.07
CA PHE A 98 -21.27 -1.96 12.25
C PHE A 98 -20.76 -1.79 13.68
N SER A 99 -21.35 -2.55 14.61
CA SER A 99 -20.76 -2.81 15.92
C SER A 99 -19.41 -3.49 15.73
N ILE A 100 -18.34 -2.70 15.87
CA ILE A 100 -16.98 -3.22 16.00
C ILE A 100 -16.73 -3.44 17.50
N ASP A 101 -17.46 -4.40 18.08
CA ASP A 101 -17.18 -4.88 19.44
C ASP A 101 -16.11 -5.96 19.34
N GLY A 102 -14.86 -5.54 19.46
CA GLY A 102 -13.72 -6.44 19.53
C GLY A 102 -12.43 -5.65 19.67
N GLU A 103 -11.96 -5.51 20.91
CA GLU A 103 -10.65 -4.97 21.25
C GLU A 103 -9.59 -5.47 20.28
N PHE A 104 -9.06 -4.56 19.44
CA PHE A 104 -7.80 -4.80 18.73
C PHE A 104 -6.68 -4.85 19.77
N SER A 105 -6.53 -6.01 20.41
CA SER A 105 -5.34 -6.30 21.21
C SER A 105 -4.18 -6.47 20.24
N GLN A 106 -3.11 -5.72 20.49
CA GLN A 106 -1.95 -5.52 19.63
C GLN A 106 -1.08 -6.79 19.41
N GLU A 107 -1.61 -7.98 19.69
CA GLU A 107 -0.93 -9.27 19.72
C GLU A 107 -1.23 -10.15 18.49
N GLU A 108 -1.96 -9.63 17.49
CA GLU A 108 -2.30 -10.35 16.25
C GLU A 108 -1.54 -9.84 15.00
N ILE A 109 -0.31 -9.36 15.18
CA ILE A 109 0.66 -9.23 14.08
C ILE A 109 2.00 -9.76 14.55
N ASP A 110 2.04 -11.05 14.87
CA ASP A 110 3.27 -11.84 14.80
C ASP A 110 2.92 -13.15 14.06
N LEU A 111 3.32 -13.19 12.78
CA LEU A 111 3.35 -14.38 11.93
C LEU A 111 4.81 -14.70 11.60
#